data_AF-A0A382SBQ3-F1
#
_entry.id   AF-A0A382SBQ3-F1
#
_cell.length_a   1.000
_cell.length_b   1.000
_cell.length_c   1.000
_cell.angle_alpha   90.00
_cell.angle_beta   90.00
_cell.angle_gamma   90.00
#
_symmetry.space_group_name_H-M   'P 1'
#
loop_
_entity.id
_entity.type
_entity.pdbx_description
1 polymer ?
#
loop_
_entity_poly.entity_id
_entity_poly.type
_entity_poly.pdbx_seq_one_letter_code
_entity_poly.pdbx_strand_id
1 'polypeptide(L)' 'MAPRFTLRNLRGDQESLENYRGQVVVLNFWATWCAPCRVEMPSFEKLYRRYRSEGV' A
#
# COMPACT_ATOMS: atom_id res chain seq x y z
N MET A 1 -13.40 9.23 -6.65
CA MET A 1 -12.46 9.74 -5.62
C MET A 1 -12.37 8.67 -4.54
N ALA A 2 -11.17 8.27 -4.10
CA ALA A 2 -11.04 7.28 -3.04
C ALA A 2 -11.54 7.84 -1.69
N PRO A 3 -12.09 7.01 -0.78
CA PRO A 3 -12.49 7.46 0.55
C PRO A 3 -11.33 8.07 1.32
N ARG A 4 -11.56 9.21 1.98
CA ARG A 4 -10.52 9.83 2.81
C ARG A 4 -10.39 9.06 4.12
N PHE A 5 -9.15 8.77 4.51
CA PHE A 5 -8.83 8.24 5.82
C PHE A 5 -7.47 8.75 6.29
N THR A 6 -7.31 8.75 7.60
CA THR A 6 -6.04 9.00 8.28
C THR A 6 -5.81 7.86 9.27
N LEU A 7 -4.63 7.27 9.23
CA LEU A 7 -4.25 6.13 10.07
C LEU A 7 -2.92 6.40 10.73
N ARG A 8 -2.70 5.77 11.89
CA ARG A 8 -1.40 5.76 12.54
C ARG A 8 -0.50 4.73 11.85
N ASN A 9 0.68 5.14 11.39
CA ASN A 9 1.66 4.24 10.79
C ASN A 9 2.46 3.47 11.85
N LEU A 10 3.34 2.57 11.42
CA LEU A 10 4.16 1.73 12.32
C LEU A 10 5.19 2.52 13.16
N ARG A 11 5.50 3.77 12.80
CA ARG A 11 6.36 4.68 13.58
C ARG A 11 5.58 5.47 14.62
N GLY A 12 4.26 5.43 14.57
CA GLY A 12 3.37 6.20 15.44
C GLY A 12 2.91 7.54 14.88
N ASP A 13 3.31 7.90 13.66
CA ASP A 13 2.89 9.15 13.02
C ASP A 13 1.49 9.02 12.39
N GLN A 14 0.77 10.13 12.27
CA GLN A 14 -0.47 10.20 11.49
C GLN A 14 -0.13 10.26 9.99
N GLU A 15 -0.69 9.35 9.20
CA GLU A 15 -0.59 9.33 7.75
C GLU A 15 -1.97 9.51 7.12
N SER A 16 -2.07 10.44 6.16
CA SER A 16 -3.30 10.73 5.43
C SER A 16 -3.18 10.25 3.99
N LEU A 17 -4.26 9.67 3.43
CA LEU A 17 -4.30 9.35 2.01
C LEU A 17 -4.09 10.58 1.12
N GLU A 18 -4.42 11.78 1.61
CA GLU A 18 -4.22 13.03 0.87
C GLU A 18 -2.74 13.38 0.65
N ASN A 19 -1.83 12.85 1.47
CA ASN A 19 -0.37 13.05 1.32
C ASN A 19 0.16 12.45 0.00
N TYR A 20 -0.58 11.51 -0.59
CA TYR A 20 -0.19 10.79 -1.80
C TYR A 20 -0.91 11.31 -3.07
N ARG A 21 -1.54 12.50 -3.00
CA ARG A 21 -2.19 13.08 -4.19
C ARG A 21 -1.20 13.24 -5.35
N GLY A 22 -1.64 12.82 -6.54
CA GLY A 22 -0.81 12.86 -7.76
C GLY A 22 0.09 11.63 -7.94
N GLN A 23 0.11 10.70 -6.98
CA GLN A 23 0.84 9.43 -7.09
C GLN A 23 -0.14 8.28 -7.36
N VAL A 24 0.34 7.24 -8.04
CA VAL A 24 -0.40 5.97 -8.11
C VAL A 24 -0.20 5.24 -6.79
N VAL A 25 -1.30 4.84 -6.14
CA VAL A 25 -1.25 4.19 -4.82
C VAL A 25 -1.93 2.82 -4.92
N VAL A 26 -1.18 1.77 -4.58
CA VAL A 26 -1.71 0.41 -4.39
C VAL A 26 -1.87 0.16 -2.89
N LEU A 27 -3.12 0.13 -2.42
CA LEU A 27 -3.45 -0.13 -1.02
C LEU A 27 -3.90 -1.58 -0.85
N ASN A 28 -3.22 -2.33 0.02
CA ASN A 28 -3.56 -3.71 0.34
C ASN A 28 -3.89 -3.87 1.83
N PHE A 29 -5.04 -4.47 2.14
CA PHE A 29 -5.46 -4.80 3.50
C PHE A 29 -5.12 -6.27 3.77
N TRP A 30 -4.23 -6.52 4.72
CA TRP A 30 -3.77 -7.86 5.07
C TRP A 30 -3.47 -7.95 6.57
N ALA A 31 -3.16 -9.16 7.03
CA ALA A 31 -2.72 -9.42 8.39
C ALA A 31 -1.67 -10.53 8.43
N THR A 32 -0.84 -10.56 9.47
CA THR A 32 0.23 -11.55 9.64
C THR A 32 -0.28 -12.99 9.70
N TRP A 33 -1.51 -13.18 10.18
CA TRP A 33 -2.20 -14.47 10.24
C TRP A 33 -2.99 -14.80 8.95
N CYS A 34 -3.04 -13.90 7.96
CA CYS A 34 -3.69 -14.17 6.68
C CYS A 34 -2.79 -15.03 5.79
N ALA A 35 -2.98 -16.35 5.83
CA ALA A 35 -2.24 -17.30 5.00
C ALA A 35 -2.32 -17.01 3.49
N PRO A 36 -3.50 -16.78 2.86
CA PRO A 36 -3.56 -16.48 1.43
C PRO A 36 -2.86 -15.16 1.09
N CYS A 37 -3.02 -14.11 1.91
CA CYS A 37 -2.35 -12.83 1.69
C CYS A 37 -0.81 -12.99 1.64
N ARG A 38 -0.24 -13.81 2.55
CA ARG A 38 1.20 -14.09 2.58
C ARG A 38 1.70 -14.79 1.31
N VAL A 39 0.89 -15.69 0.75
CA VAL A 39 1.20 -16.38 -0.51
C VAL A 39 1.18 -15.39 -1.68
N GLU A 40 0.36 -14.35 -1.62
CA GLU A 40 0.23 -13.32 -2.66
C GLU A 40 1.29 -12.20 -2.58
N MET A 41 1.89 -11.94 -1.41
CA MET A 41 2.88 -10.86 -1.23
C MET A 41 4.04 -10.87 -2.25
N PRO A 42 4.64 -12.03 -2.63
CA PRO A 42 5.70 -12.05 -3.63
C PRO A 42 5.26 -11.52 -5.00
N SER A 43 3.97 -11.65 -5.34
CA SER A 43 3.41 -11.11 -6.59
C SER A 43 3.30 -9.59 -6.52
N PHE A 44 2.93 -9.03 -5.36
CA PHE A 44 2.94 -7.58 -5.14
C PHE A 44 4.36 -6.98 -5.24
N GLU A 45 5.37 -7.65 -4.68
CA GLU A 45 6.76 -7.24 -4.80
C GLU A 45 7.23 -7.23 -6.27
N LYS A 46 6.87 -8.26 -7.05
CA LYS A 46 7.17 -8.31 -8.49
C LYS A 46 6.50 -7.16 -9.25
N LEU A 47 5.24 -6.85 -8.91
CA LEU A 47 4.49 -5.76 -9.50
C LEU A 47 5.18 -4.42 -9.21
N TYR A 48 5.50 -4.14 -7.94
CA TYR A 48 6.21 -2.93 -7.54
C TYR A 48 7.55 -2.78 -8.28
N ARG A 49 8.37 -3.84 -8.31
CA ARG A 49 9.66 -3.80 -9.04
C ARG A 49 9.51 -3.46 -10.51
N ARG A 50 8.44 -3.93 -11.14
CA ARG A 50 8.18 -3.68 -12.56
C ARG A 50 7.77 -2.24 -12.83
N TYR A 51 6.91 -1.67 -11.99
CA TYR A 51 6.26 -0.38 -12.27
C TYR A 51 6.80 0.81 -11.47
N ARG A 52 7.75 0.61 -10.55
CA ARG A 52 8.36 1.70 -9.78
C ARG A 52 8.96 2.83 -10.62
N SER A 53 9.48 2.52 -11.81
CA SER A 53 10.02 3.53 -12.74
C SER A 53 8.93 4.27 -13.52
N GLU A 54 7.72 3.72 -13.56
CA GLU A 54 6.54 4.29 -14.23
C GLU A 54 5.65 5.07 -13.25
N GLY A 55 6.06 5.17 -11.98
CA GLY A 55 5.36 5.94 -10.95
C GLY A 55 4.38 5.14 -10.09
N VAL A 56 4.55 3.81 -9.99
CA VAL A 56 3.77 2.90 -9.13
C VAL A 56 4.62 2.29 -8.02
#